data_AF-A0A2N8ZDX5-F1
#
_entry.id   AF-A0A2N8ZDX5-F1
#
_cell.length_a   1.000
_cell.length_b   1.000
_cell.length_c   1.000
_cell.angle_alpha   90.00
_cell.angle_beta   90.00
_cell.angle_gamma   90.00
#
_symmetry.space_group_name_H-M   'P 1'
#
loop_
_entity.id
_entity.type
_entity.pdbx_description
1 polymer ?
#
loop_
_entity_poly.entity_id
_entity_poly.type
_entity_poly.pdbx_seq_one_letter_code
_entity_poly.pdbx_strand_id
1 'polypeptide(L)'
;MAFRARIIGDTSLFKGESSAENAFTIVIGDNGCGKTQLLLDICNYYQMLFGELLSSKSADIRVIRRDYFKQDFKWGAIEKAFEHQIPQKLICASTSQFEKFAENWKLKNDFVQGGYYAYIGSKPFAPDRLPSTRIASTALNQLLARDTYDARKIQSLRKFLLSFGFDDVLKISLEPIFSFDELNKAKSGDPDVAPETQIALRKANEYYEIEDISELILLMEFIIDKPEVLLYFSDSGVLLDSVCKEKPIPYNSRELADLLMSGLVSVANIETVNGQCFLEPGLSESAKLRPLASRSSGEQCLFLLFLGIISSIDDNSLILIDEPEISLHPSWQQRFVEILNESLSEYSGCHFIIATHSPLIVSDIAVKNCEILDMTEQVLTSASKHSLRSSDYHLATLFHNPGHSNEYLIKTAIYVFSKVKSEKKFDNQDLEKLKMLNDQLSMLHEDDPVIELVEMLNEVYCKYG
;
A
#
# COMPACT_ATOMS: atom_id res chain seq x y z
N MET A 1 -23.01 4.36 2.35
CA MET A 1 -22.43 5.23 1.31
C MET A 1 -20.96 4.89 1.22
N ALA A 2 -20.35 5.05 0.05
CA ALA A 2 -18.90 4.91 -0.07
C ALA A 2 -18.20 6.02 0.73
N PHE A 3 -17.12 5.66 1.42
CA PHE A 3 -16.33 6.63 2.16
C PHE A 3 -15.47 7.48 1.20
N ARG A 4 -15.43 8.81 1.44
CA ARG A 4 -14.55 9.74 0.73
C ARG A 4 -13.98 10.77 1.70
N ALA A 5 -12.66 10.80 1.83
CA ALA A 5 -11.98 11.94 2.43
C ALA A 5 -11.99 13.10 1.43
N ARG A 6 -13.03 13.94 1.48
CA ARG A 6 -13.22 15.04 0.50
C ARG A 6 -12.48 16.31 0.87
N ILE A 7 -12.51 16.69 2.14
CA ILE A 7 -11.97 17.95 2.65
C ILE A 7 -11.34 17.67 4.01
N ILE A 8 -10.12 18.17 4.22
CA ILE A 8 -9.41 18.14 5.51
C ILE A 8 -8.82 19.52 5.74
N GLY A 9 -9.24 20.19 6.82
CA GLY A 9 -8.99 21.61 6.99
C GLY A 9 -9.57 22.41 5.82
N ASP A 10 -8.74 23.21 5.16
CA ASP A 10 -9.10 23.97 3.95
C ASP A 10 -8.75 23.23 2.64
N THR A 11 -8.14 22.04 2.75
CA THR A 11 -7.63 21.30 1.60
C THR A 11 -8.71 20.38 1.01
N SER A 12 -9.08 20.63 -0.26
CA SER A 12 -9.94 19.74 -1.03
C SER A 12 -9.11 18.57 -1.60
N LEU A 13 -9.50 17.35 -1.25
CA LEU A 13 -8.85 16.10 -1.67
C LEU A 13 -9.64 15.36 -2.75
N PHE A 14 -10.97 15.47 -2.76
CA PHE A 14 -11.81 14.76 -3.73
C PHE A 14 -13.13 15.49 -4.08
N LYS A 15 -13.35 15.79 -5.37
CA LYS A 15 -14.58 16.43 -5.91
C LYS A 15 -15.45 15.49 -6.74
N GLY A 16 -14.96 14.32 -7.14
CA GLY A 16 -15.70 13.31 -7.89
C GLY A 16 -16.97 12.81 -7.19
N GLU A 17 -17.79 12.03 -7.92
CA GLU A 17 -19.04 11.49 -7.40
C GLU A 17 -18.80 10.44 -6.29
N SER A 18 -19.73 10.36 -5.34
CA SER A 18 -19.74 9.29 -4.35
C SER A 18 -20.37 8.03 -4.97
N SER A 19 -19.55 7.22 -5.65
CA SER A 19 -19.92 5.91 -6.19
C SER A 19 -19.38 4.77 -5.30
N ALA A 20 -19.87 3.54 -5.51
CA ALA A 20 -19.33 2.35 -4.84
C ALA A 20 -17.93 1.95 -5.34
N GLU A 21 -17.48 2.51 -6.46
CA GLU A 21 -16.13 2.28 -6.99
C GLU A 21 -15.08 2.86 -6.03
N ASN A 22 -13.83 2.43 -6.19
CA ASN A 22 -12.72 3.03 -5.45
C ASN A 22 -12.35 4.39 -6.04
N ALA A 23 -11.81 5.27 -5.20
CA ALA A 23 -11.36 6.60 -5.59
C ALA A 23 -9.89 6.81 -5.21
N PHE A 24 -9.23 7.70 -5.95
CA PHE A 24 -7.81 7.99 -5.81
C PHE A 24 -7.57 9.50 -5.79
N THR A 25 -6.69 9.95 -4.90
CA THR A 25 -6.13 11.31 -4.88
C THR A 25 -4.63 11.20 -4.89
N ILE A 26 -4.00 11.64 -5.97
CA ILE A 26 -2.54 11.73 -6.07
C ILE A 26 -2.11 13.10 -5.57
N VAL A 27 -1.32 13.14 -4.53
CA VAL A 27 -0.79 14.36 -3.93
C VAL A 27 0.62 14.60 -4.46
N ILE A 28 0.77 15.70 -5.18
CA ILE A 28 2.04 16.16 -5.76
C ILE A 28 2.38 17.56 -5.22
N GLY A 29 3.57 18.03 -5.57
CA GLY A 29 4.06 19.37 -5.22
C GLY A 29 5.54 19.34 -4.87
N ASP A 30 6.11 20.50 -4.63
CA ASP A 30 7.56 20.65 -4.46
C ASP A 30 8.11 19.99 -3.19
N ASN A 31 9.43 19.90 -3.10
CA ASN A 31 10.09 19.46 -1.87
C ASN A 31 9.77 20.45 -0.75
N GLY A 32 9.25 19.94 0.37
CA GLY A 32 8.90 20.75 1.53
C GLY A 32 7.48 21.35 1.52
N CYS A 33 6.66 21.11 0.48
CA CYS A 33 5.25 21.57 0.46
C CYS A 33 4.34 20.85 1.47
N GLY A 34 4.85 19.82 2.17
CA GLY A 34 4.15 19.17 3.27
C GLY A 34 3.31 17.95 2.88
N LYS A 35 3.58 17.27 1.76
CA LYS A 35 2.85 16.03 1.35
C LYS A 35 2.72 14.99 2.47
N THR A 36 3.84 14.56 3.06
CA THR A 36 3.81 13.64 4.20
C THR A 36 3.05 14.23 5.38
N GLN A 37 3.17 15.55 5.63
CA GLN A 37 2.45 16.21 6.73
C GLN A 37 0.93 16.16 6.50
N LEU A 38 0.47 16.40 5.26
CA LEU A 38 -0.94 16.26 4.89
C LEU A 38 -1.43 14.83 5.17
N LEU A 39 -0.68 13.79 4.78
CA LEU A 39 -1.06 12.41 5.10
C LEU A 39 -1.13 12.16 6.61
N LEU A 40 -0.19 12.70 7.40
CA LEU A 40 -0.24 12.60 8.86
C LEU A 40 -1.45 13.34 9.45
N ASP A 41 -1.77 14.52 8.95
CA ASP A 41 -2.91 15.31 9.41
C ASP A 41 -4.24 14.59 9.12
N ILE A 42 -4.35 13.98 7.93
CA ILE A 42 -5.49 13.12 7.56
C ILE A 42 -5.57 11.93 8.52
N CYS A 43 -4.45 11.24 8.77
CA CYS A 43 -4.41 10.11 9.69
C CYS A 43 -4.87 10.52 11.10
N ASN A 44 -4.27 11.58 11.65
CA ASN A 44 -4.55 12.09 12.98
C ASN A 44 -6.02 12.52 13.11
N TYR A 45 -6.58 13.18 12.10
CA TYR A 45 -7.97 13.59 12.08
C TYR A 45 -8.93 12.39 12.22
N TYR A 46 -8.75 11.36 11.38
CA TYR A 46 -9.62 10.18 11.41
C TYR A 46 -9.37 9.28 12.63
N GLN A 47 -8.17 9.28 13.19
CA GLN A 47 -7.90 8.63 14.47
C GLN A 47 -8.58 9.34 15.63
N MET A 48 -8.56 10.67 15.66
CA MET A 48 -9.23 11.47 16.68
C MET A 48 -10.73 11.18 16.69
N LEU A 49 -11.39 11.23 15.51
CA LEU A 49 -12.82 10.92 15.37
C LEU A 49 -13.15 9.50 15.86
N PHE A 50 -12.33 8.50 15.53
CA PHE A 50 -12.54 7.13 16.00
C PHE A 50 -12.28 6.99 17.51
N GLY A 51 -11.30 7.71 18.06
CA GLY A 51 -11.05 7.77 19.51
C GLY A 51 -12.23 8.40 20.29
N GLU A 52 -12.87 9.42 19.72
CA GLU A 52 -14.10 10.00 20.26
C GLU A 52 -15.28 9.01 20.24
N LEU A 53 -15.43 8.24 19.16
CA LEU A 53 -16.40 7.13 19.07
C LEU A 53 -16.20 6.12 20.20
N LEU A 54 -14.96 5.70 20.43
CA LEU A 54 -14.63 4.74 21.46
C LEU A 54 -14.82 5.28 22.88
N SER A 55 -14.60 6.57 23.12
CA SER A 55 -14.66 7.18 24.46
C SER A 55 -16.00 7.83 24.81
N SER A 56 -16.90 8.00 23.85
CA SER A 56 -18.17 8.70 24.04
C SER A 56 -19.09 8.05 25.09
N LYS A 57 -19.71 8.92 25.90
CA LYS A 57 -20.73 8.56 26.90
C LYS A 57 -22.16 8.77 26.38
N SER A 58 -22.34 9.28 25.17
CA SER A 58 -23.68 9.43 24.57
C SER A 58 -24.39 8.07 24.52
N ALA A 59 -25.69 8.03 24.81
CA ALA A 59 -26.45 6.78 24.74
C ALA A 59 -26.48 6.22 23.31
N ASP A 60 -26.71 7.08 22.31
CA ASP A 60 -26.76 6.69 20.90
C ASP A 60 -25.41 6.17 20.41
N ILE A 61 -24.32 6.88 20.73
CA ILE A 61 -22.97 6.45 20.35
C ILE A 61 -22.58 5.16 21.06
N ARG A 62 -22.98 4.96 22.32
CA ARG A 62 -22.73 3.70 23.03
C ARG A 62 -23.44 2.52 22.40
N VAL A 63 -24.67 2.70 21.92
CA VAL A 63 -25.40 1.67 21.16
C VAL A 63 -24.66 1.37 19.85
N ILE A 64 -24.32 2.40 19.08
CA ILE A 64 -23.56 2.27 17.82
C ILE A 64 -22.24 1.53 18.04
N ARG A 65 -21.46 1.93 19.07
CA ARG A 65 -20.18 1.29 19.42
C ARG A 65 -20.37 -0.17 19.82
N ARG A 66 -21.40 -0.47 20.61
CA ARG A 66 -21.73 -1.85 21.00
C ARG A 66 -22.06 -2.70 19.78
N ASP A 67 -22.84 -2.15 18.86
CA ASP A 67 -23.26 -2.85 17.66
C ASP A 67 -22.06 -3.01 16.68
N TYR A 68 -21.14 -2.03 16.63
CA TYR A 68 -19.84 -2.13 15.94
C TYR A 68 -19.02 -3.34 16.41
N PHE A 69 -18.83 -3.49 17.72
CA PHE A 69 -18.13 -4.65 18.28
C PHE A 69 -18.84 -5.99 18.04
N LYS A 70 -20.16 -5.96 17.77
CA LYS A 70 -20.92 -7.15 17.40
C LYS A 70 -20.96 -7.42 15.89
N GLN A 71 -20.30 -6.58 15.09
CA GLN A 71 -20.37 -6.60 13.62
C GLN A 71 -21.81 -6.51 13.07
N ASP A 72 -22.75 -5.99 13.87
CA ASP A 72 -24.19 -5.97 13.56
C ASP A 72 -24.70 -4.52 13.52
N PHE A 73 -24.07 -3.69 12.72
CA PHE A 73 -24.31 -2.25 12.76
C PHE A 73 -24.26 -1.63 11.36
N LYS A 74 -24.92 -0.49 11.22
CA LYS A 74 -24.97 0.27 9.96
C LYS A 74 -24.05 1.47 10.04
N TRP A 75 -23.05 1.52 9.16
CA TRP A 75 -22.05 2.61 9.13
C TRP A 75 -22.68 4.02 9.08
N GLY A 76 -23.84 4.18 8.41
CA GLY A 76 -24.55 5.46 8.36
C GLY A 76 -25.07 5.98 9.72
N ALA A 77 -25.15 5.15 10.76
CA ALA A 77 -25.45 5.61 12.11
C ALA A 77 -24.22 6.28 12.76
N ILE A 78 -23.02 5.75 12.51
CA ILE A 78 -21.75 6.37 12.92
C ILE A 78 -21.62 7.73 12.25
N GLU A 79 -21.82 7.80 10.93
CA GLU A 79 -21.69 9.07 10.19
C GLU A 79 -22.64 10.15 10.71
N LYS A 80 -23.89 9.78 11.04
CA LYS A 80 -24.86 10.72 11.64
C LYS A 80 -24.45 11.19 13.02
N ALA A 81 -23.85 10.31 13.83
CA ALA A 81 -23.46 10.66 15.18
C ALA A 81 -22.26 11.63 15.23
N PHE A 82 -21.40 11.59 14.19
CA PHE A 82 -20.22 12.43 14.09
C PHE A 82 -20.37 13.62 13.15
N GLU A 83 -21.51 13.72 12.43
CA GLU A 83 -21.73 14.69 11.34
C GLU A 83 -20.64 14.66 10.24
N HIS A 84 -19.79 13.63 10.29
CA HIS A 84 -18.66 13.41 9.41
C HIS A 84 -18.62 11.93 9.02
N GLN A 85 -18.20 11.65 7.78
CA GLN A 85 -17.91 10.28 7.39
C GLN A 85 -16.62 9.83 8.08
N ILE A 86 -16.60 8.61 8.61
CA ILE A 86 -15.41 7.97 9.19
C ILE A 86 -15.13 6.73 8.33
N PRO A 87 -13.87 6.43 7.96
CA PRO A 87 -13.58 5.21 7.22
C PRO A 87 -13.83 3.98 8.10
N GLN A 88 -13.99 2.80 7.51
CA GLN A 88 -14.06 1.55 8.30
C GLN A 88 -12.69 1.09 8.75
N LYS A 89 -11.68 1.42 7.94
CA LYS A 89 -10.28 1.09 8.16
C LYS A 89 -9.41 2.27 7.77
N LEU A 90 -8.39 2.55 8.55
CA LEU A 90 -7.34 3.50 8.23
C LEU A 90 -6.02 2.75 8.04
N ILE A 91 -5.49 2.76 6.83
CA ILE A 91 -4.26 2.07 6.47
C ILE A 91 -3.22 3.12 6.11
N CYS A 92 -2.10 3.15 6.82
CA CYS A 92 -0.97 4.01 6.48
C CYS A 92 0.21 3.16 6.03
N ALA A 93 0.71 3.45 4.83
CA ALA A 93 1.70 2.64 4.16
C ALA A 93 2.84 3.50 3.61
N SER A 94 4.08 3.06 3.80
CA SER A 94 5.23 3.71 3.19
C SER A 94 6.39 2.74 3.00
N THR A 95 7.13 2.95 1.93
CA THR A 95 8.38 2.24 1.62
C THR A 95 9.63 2.99 2.08
N SER A 96 9.47 4.22 2.60
CA SER A 96 10.58 5.04 3.08
C SER A 96 11.06 4.60 4.46
N GLN A 97 12.39 4.52 4.66
CA GLN A 97 12.96 4.29 6.00
C GLN A 97 12.78 5.51 6.93
N PHE A 98 12.57 6.69 6.33
CA PHE A 98 12.38 7.96 7.03
C PHE A 98 10.91 8.38 7.10
N GLU A 99 9.99 7.45 6.80
CA GLU A 99 8.55 7.66 6.93
C GLU A 99 8.17 8.13 8.34
N LYS A 100 7.02 8.78 8.50
CA LYS A 100 6.61 9.41 9.77
C LYS A 100 5.37 8.80 10.41
N PHE A 101 4.73 7.82 9.76
CA PHE A 101 3.67 7.04 10.38
C PHE A 101 4.24 6.22 11.55
N ALA A 102 3.35 5.85 12.47
CA ALA A 102 3.71 5.13 13.68
C ALA A 102 2.89 3.85 13.78
N GLU A 103 3.54 2.71 14.00
CA GLU A 103 2.85 1.43 14.25
C GLU A 103 1.97 1.49 15.51
N ASN A 104 2.46 2.18 16.55
CA ASN A 104 1.80 2.27 17.86
C ASN A 104 0.67 3.29 17.91
N TRP A 105 0.24 3.86 16.79
CA TRP A 105 -0.97 4.67 16.69
C TRP A 105 -2.25 3.81 16.76
N LYS A 106 -2.25 2.75 17.59
CA LYS A 106 -3.44 1.97 17.91
C LYS A 106 -4.10 2.57 19.14
N LEU A 107 -5.41 2.73 19.09
CA LEU A 107 -6.19 3.20 20.23
C LEU A 107 -6.29 2.08 21.26
N LYS A 108 -5.92 2.35 22.52
CA LYS A 108 -5.91 1.33 23.60
C LYS A 108 -7.26 0.63 23.83
N ASN A 109 -8.36 1.27 23.44
CA ASN A 109 -9.72 0.76 23.62
C ASN A 109 -10.28 0.13 22.34
N ASP A 110 -9.46 -0.02 21.29
CA ASP A 110 -9.85 -0.72 20.08
C ASP A 110 -9.63 -2.22 20.27
N PHE A 111 -10.72 -2.93 20.53
CA PHE A 111 -10.72 -4.37 20.81
C PHE A 111 -11.08 -5.21 19.57
N VAL A 112 -11.28 -4.59 18.40
CA VAL A 112 -11.64 -5.33 17.18
C VAL A 112 -10.41 -6.02 16.62
N GLN A 113 -10.52 -7.32 16.33
CA GLN A 113 -9.47 -8.08 15.68
C GLN A 113 -9.17 -7.49 14.29
N GLY A 114 -7.88 -7.29 14.00
CA GLY A 114 -7.45 -6.55 12.81
C GLY A 114 -7.44 -5.02 12.98
N GLY A 115 -8.10 -4.47 14.00
CA GLY A 115 -8.09 -3.05 14.41
C GLY A 115 -8.61 -2.06 13.37
N TYR A 116 -8.89 -0.84 13.80
CA TYR A 116 -9.22 0.28 12.91
C TYR A 116 -8.00 0.77 12.12
N TYR A 117 -6.85 0.84 12.79
CA TYR A 117 -5.61 1.34 12.21
C TYR A 117 -4.64 0.21 11.85
N ALA A 118 -4.15 0.21 10.62
CA ALA A 118 -3.10 -0.66 10.13
C ALA A 118 -1.91 0.17 9.63
N TYR A 119 -0.71 -0.22 10.05
CA TYR A 119 0.54 0.37 9.60
C TYR A 119 1.33 -0.64 8.77
N ILE A 120 1.81 -0.21 7.61
CA ILE A 120 2.59 -1.03 6.68
C ILE A 120 3.86 -0.26 6.34
N GLY A 121 4.96 -0.62 6.98
CA GLY A 121 6.24 0.04 6.74
C GLY A 121 7.37 -0.55 7.57
N SER A 122 8.52 0.11 7.55
CA SER A 122 9.75 -0.42 8.14
C SER A 122 9.86 -0.28 9.66
N LYS A 123 8.95 0.43 10.34
CA LYS A 123 9.01 0.63 11.79
C LYS A 123 8.24 -0.42 12.60
N PRO A 124 8.54 -0.56 13.91
CA PRO A 124 9.78 -0.15 14.57
C PRO A 124 10.97 -0.86 13.93
N PHE A 125 12.12 -0.20 13.89
CA PHE A 125 13.34 -0.87 13.43
C PHE A 125 13.72 -1.94 14.45
N ALA A 126 13.70 -3.21 14.03
CA ALA A 126 14.12 -4.36 14.82
C ALA A 126 15.43 -4.90 14.22
N PRO A 127 16.61 -4.69 14.86
CA PRO A 127 17.89 -5.06 14.26
C PRO A 127 18.06 -6.56 14.06
N ASP A 128 17.31 -7.36 14.82
CA ASP A 128 17.27 -8.82 14.79
C ASP A 128 16.33 -9.40 13.72
N ARG A 129 15.45 -8.59 13.11
CA ARG A 129 14.48 -9.06 12.11
C ARG A 129 14.33 -8.08 10.94
N LEU A 130 14.53 -8.59 9.73
CA LEU A 130 14.32 -7.81 8.51
C LEU A 130 12.88 -7.26 8.44
N PRO A 131 12.65 -6.02 7.96
CA PRO A 131 11.30 -5.49 7.79
C PRO A 131 10.39 -6.40 6.94
N SER A 132 10.98 -7.06 5.94
CA SER A 132 10.30 -8.03 5.07
C SER A 132 9.66 -9.17 5.85
N THR A 133 10.35 -9.75 6.83
CA THR A 133 9.86 -10.88 7.61
C THR A 133 8.74 -10.48 8.56
N ARG A 134 8.80 -9.27 9.13
CA ARG A 134 7.74 -8.74 10.00
C ARG A 134 6.45 -8.43 9.24
N ILE A 135 6.56 -7.70 8.13
CA ILE A 135 5.39 -7.37 7.29
C ILE A 135 4.78 -8.67 6.74
N ALA A 136 5.62 -9.59 6.25
CA ALA A 136 5.20 -10.90 5.77
C ALA A 136 4.46 -11.72 6.83
N SER A 137 5.03 -11.86 8.03
CA SER A 137 4.42 -12.66 9.11
C SER A 137 3.06 -12.09 9.50
N THR A 138 2.97 -10.76 9.63
CA THR A 138 1.72 -10.06 9.98
C THR A 138 0.67 -10.25 8.89
N ALA A 139 1.06 -10.09 7.63
CA ALA A 139 0.15 -10.22 6.51
C ALA A 139 -0.31 -11.66 6.29
N LEU A 140 0.61 -12.63 6.34
CA LEU A 140 0.27 -14.05 6.22
C LEU A 140 -0.67 -14.50 7.33
N ASN A 141 -0.45 -14.07 8.56
CA ASN A 141 -1.38 -14.33 9.64
C ASN A 141 -2.80 -13.80 9.31
N GLN A 142 -2.93 -12.54 8.90
CA GLN A 142 -4.22 -11.96 8.54
C GLN A 142 -4.92 -12.67 7.37
N LEU A 143 -4.14 -13.24 6.45
CA LEU A 143 -4.65 -14.01 5.31
C LEU A 143 -5.07 -15.44 5.67
N LEU A 144 -4.42 -16.05 6.68
CA LEU A 144 -4.59 -17.46 7.04
C LEU A 144 -5.55 -17.69 8.21
N ALA A 145 -5.68 -16.73 9.13
CA ALA A 145 -6.53 -16.86 10.31
C ALA A 145 -8.02 -16.84 9.96
N ARG A 146 -8.80 -17.78 10.52
CA ARG A 146 -10.23 -17.98 10.18
C ARG A 146 -11.12 -16.81 10.60
N ASP A 147 -10.85 -16.20 11.74
CA ASP A 147 -11.66 -15.08 12.27
C ASP A 147 -11.50 -13.80 11.43
N THR A 148 -10.42 -13.71 10.66
CA THR A 148 -10.17 -12.63 9.70
C THR A 148 -10.21 -13.10 8.24
N TYR A 149 -10.65 -14.35 8.01
CA TYR A 149 -10.65 -14.94 6.67
C TYR A 149 -11.68 -14.24 5.80
N ASP A 150 -11.17 -13.59 4.76
CA ASP A 150 -11.95 -12.96 3.73
C ASP A 150 -11.44 -13.47 2.37
N ALA A 151 -12.31 -14.20 1.65
CA ALA A 151 -11.99 -14.74 0.34
C ALA A 151 -11.55 -13.64 -0.66
N ARG A 152 -12.03 -12.41 -0.47
CA ARG A 152 -11.63 -11.25 -1.28
C ARG A 152 -10.14 -10.94 -1.13
N LYS A 153 -9.55 -11.12 0.06
CA LYS A 153 -8.10 -10.93 0.28
C LYS A 153 -7.28 -11.92 -0.54
N ILE A 154 -7.72 -13.18 -0.59
CA ILE A 154 -7.05 -14.21 -1.40
C ILE A 154 -7.15 -13.89 -2.88
N GLN A 155 -8.33 -13.47 -3.35
CA GLN A 155 -8.52 -13.07 -4.74
C GLN A 155 -7.69 -11.84 -5.11
N SER A 156 -7.62 -10.84 -4.23
CA SER A 156 -6.76 -9.66 -4.37
C SER A 156 -5.29 -10.02 -4.44
N LEU A 157 -4.83 -10.94 -3.59
CA LEU A 157 -3.45 -11.43 -3.61
C LEU A 157 -3.13 -12.14 -4.93
N ARG A 158 -4.04 -12.99 -5.43
CA ARG A 158 -3.87 -13.66 -6.74
C ARG A 158 -3.78 -12.67 -7.89
N LYS A 159 -4.70 -11.70 -7.96
CA LYS A 159 -4.65 -10.60 -8.96
C LYS A 159 -3.32 -9.84 -8.89
N PHE A 160 -2.84 -9.56 -7.69
CA PHE A 160 -1.54 -8.93 -7.48
C PHE A 160 -0.40 -9.83 -8.00
N LEU A 161 -0.31 -11.09 -7.58
CA LEU A 161 0.74 -12.02 -8.02
C LEU A 161 0.79 -12.15 -9.55
N LEU A 162 -0.36 -12.33 -10.19
CA LEU A 162 -0.49 -12.39 -11.65
C LEU A 162 -0.03 -11.10 -12.34
N SER A 163 -0.32 -9.93 -11.76
CA SER A 163 0.12 -8.63 -12.30
C SER A 163 1.64 -8.46 -12.31
N PHE A 164 2.35 -9.20 -11.45
CA PHE A 164 3.81 -9.27 -11.39
C PHE A 164 4.40 -10.48 -12.13
N GLY A 165 3.56 -11.28 -12.79
CA GLY A 165 3.96 -12.47 -13.52
C GLY A 165 4.39 -13.63 -12.61
N PHE A 166 3.83 -13.71 -11.40
CA PHE A 166 4.00 -14.84 -10.49
C PHE A 166 2.80 -15.77 -10.58
N ASP A 167 3.00 -17.03 -10.23
CA ASP A 167 1.89 -17.99 -10.10
C ASP A 167 1.13 -17.73 -8.79
N ASP A 168 -0.06 -18.33 -8.65
CA ASP A 168 -0.91 -18.25 -7.45
C ASP A 168 -0.35 -19.08 -6.27
N VAL A 169 0.97 -19.20 -6.16
CA VAL A 169 1.67 -20.04 -5.17
C VAL A 169 2.86 -19.30 -4.61
N LEU A 170 3.00 -19.34 -3.28
CA LEU A 170 4.19 -18.86 -2.57
C LEU A 170 4.82 -20.01 -1.80
N LYS A 171 6.15 -20.08 -1.79
CA LYS A 171 6.88 -20.91 -0.84
C LYS A 171 7.31 -20.04 0.33
N ILE A 172 7.05 -20.48 1.55
CA ILE A 172 7.56 -19.82 2.76
C ILE A 172 8.53 -20.73 3.49
N SER A 173 9.54 -20.13 4.09
CA SER A 173 10.43 -20.79 5.04
C SER A 173 10.13 -20.26 6.42
N LEU A 174 9.84 -21.17 7.35
CA LEU A 174 9.50 -20.89 8.74
C LEU A 174 10.74 -21.03 9.63
N GLU A 175 10.84 -20.18 10.64
CA GLU A 175 11.90 -20.22 11.64
C GLU A 175 11.29 -20.34 13.04
N PRO A 176 11.45 -21.50 13.70
CA PRO A 176 11.13 -21.69 15.11
C PRO A 176 11.95 -20.74 15.98
N ILE A 177 11.33 -20.19 17.03
CA ILE A 177 12.01 -19.22 17.91
C ILE A 177 12.99 -19.87 18.88
N PHE A 178 12.88 -21.17 19.11
CA PHE A 178 13.79 -21.95 19.94
C PHE A 178 14.03 -23.34 19.33
N SER A 179 15.12 -23.99 19.77
CA SER A 179 15.59 -25.25 19.22
C SER A 179 14.77 -26.46 19.68
N PHE A 180 15.01 -27.62 19.06
CA PHE A 180 14.41 -28.89 19.49
C PHE A 180 14.75 -29.27 20.94
N ASP A 181 15.98 -28.97 21.39
CA ASP A 181 16.41 -29.24 22.76
C ASP A 181 15.64 -28.38 23.77
N GLU A 182 15.49 -27.08 23.48
CA GLU A 182 14.72 -26.16 24.30
C GLU A 182 13.22 -26.52 24.31
N LEU A 183 12.70 -26.99 23.17
CA LEU A 183 11.34 -27.50 23.09
C LEU A 183 11.13 -28.73 23.99
N ASN A 184 12.08 -29.67 24.00
CA ASN A 184 12.01 -30.85 24.87
C ASN A 184 12.07 -30.47 26.35
N LYS A 185 12.97 -29.54 26.73
CA LYS A 185 13.04 -29.00 28.08
C LYS A 185 11.72 -28.35 28.50
N ALA A 186 11.12 -27.54 27.63
CA ALA A 186 9.84 -26.89 27.87
C ALA A 186 8.71 -27.93 28.06
N LYS A 187 8.67 -28.97 27.24
CA LYS A 187 7.71 -30.09 27.37
C LYS A 187 7.87 -30.86 28.68
N SER A 188 9.10 -31.08 29.14
CA SER A 188 9.37 -31.80 30.39
C SER A 188 9.19 -30.94 31.65
N GLY A 189 8.89 -29.65 31.50
CA GLY A 189 8.81 -28.71 32.62
C GLY A 189 10.17 -28.46 33.29
N ASP A 190 11.25 -28.55 32.52
CA ASP A 190 12.62 -28.34 33.02
C ASP A 190 12.77 -26.86 33.49
N PRO A 191 13.23 -26.60 34.73
CA PRO A 191 13.48 -25.24 35.18
C PRO A 191 14.62 -24.53 34.44
N ASP A 192 15.49 -25.24 33.70
CA ASP A 192 16.65 -24.71 32.95
C ASP A 192 16.32 -24.41 31.47
N VAL A 193 15.09 -24.00 31.19
CA VAL A 193 14.66 -23.47 29.89
C VAL A 193 15.20 -22.05 29.72
N ALA A 194 15.78 -21.76 28.55
CA ALA A 194 16.37 -20.47 28.25
C ALA A 194 15.37 -19.30 28.45
N PRO A 195 15.83 -18.12 28.92
CA PRO A 195 14.95 -16.97 29.15
C PRO A 195 14.12 -16.57 27.93
N GLU A 196 14.69 -16.65 26.72
CA GLU A 196 14.03 -16.34 25.46
C GLU A 196 12.85 -17.30 25.19
N THR A 197 13.05 -18.60 25.43
CA THR A 197 12.01 -19.63 25.33
C THR A 197 10.90 -19.37 26.35
N GLN A 198 11.24 -19.03 27.60
CA GLN A 198 10.26 -18.69 28.63
C GLN A 198 9.43 -17.45 28.25
N ILE A 199 10.07 -16.42 27.68
CA ILE A 199 9.39 -15.21 27.21
C ILE A 199 8.43 -15.52 26.05
N ALA A 200 8.87 -16.32 25.07
CA ALA A 200 8.04 -16.71 23.94
C ALA A 200 6.79 -17.49 24.39
N LEU A 201 6.98 -18.50 25.24
CA LEU A 201 5.87 -19.28 25.81
C LEU A 201 4.94 -18.41 26.67
N ARG A 202 5.48 -17.47 27.43
CA ARG A 202 4.67 -16.54 28.23
C ARG A 202 3.82 -15.63 27.35
N LYS A 203 4.38 -15.13 26.23
CA LYS A 203 3.61 -14.34 25.25
C LYS A 203 2.53 -15.16 24.58
N ALA A 204 2.81 -16.41 24.22
CA ALA A 204 1.79 -17.31 23.67
C ALA A 204 0.62 -17.51 24.64
N ASN A 205 0.91 -17.67 25.94
CA ASN A 205 -0.10 -17.77 27.01
C ASN A 205 -0.95 -16.51 27.22
N GLU A 206 -0.60 -15.37 26.62
CA GLU A 206 -1.46 -14.18 26.64
C GLU A 206 -2.66 -14.33 25.70
N TYR A 207 -2.54 -15.17 24.66
CA TYR A 207 -3.54 -15.32 23.59
C TYR A 207 -4.14 -16.72 23.50
N TYR A 208 -3.44 -17.75 23.98
CA TYR A 208 -3.83 -19.16 23.87
C TYR A 208 -3.85 -19.83 25.24
N GLU A 209 -4.75 -20.81 25.41
CA GLU A 209 -4.76 -21.63 26.61
C GLU A 209 -3.58 -22.62 26.61
N ILE A 210 -3.22 -23.15 27.78
CA ILE A 210 -2.07 -24.06 27.94
C ILE A 210 -2.24 -25.33 27.08
N GLU A 211 -3.47 -25.79 26.91
CA GLU A 211 -3.82 -26.95 26.07
C GLU A 211 -3.52 -26.66 24.59
N ASP A 212 -3.96 -25.52 24.07
CA ASP A 212 -3.68 -25.08 22.69
C ASP A 212 -2.17 -24.93 22.44
N ILE A 213 -1.43 -24.35 23.40
CA ILE A 213 0.02 -24.18 23.28
C ILE A 213 0.73 -25.53 23.19
N SER A 214 0.24 -26.54 23.92
CA SER A 214 0.79 -27.89 23.89
C SER A 214 0.60 -28.54 22.50
N GLU A 215 -0.54 -28.29 21.85
CA GLU A 215 -0.78 -28.73 20.47
C GLU A 215 0.13 -28.00 19.48
N LEU A 216 0.25 -26.68 19.57
CA LEU A 216 1.15 -25.87 18.71
C LEU A 216 2.61 -26.33 18.85
N ILE A 217 3.04 -26.64 20.07
CA ILE A 217 4.35 -27.19 20.38
C ILE A 217 4.62 -28.55 19.68
N LEU A 218 3.61 -29.41 19.51
CA LEU A 218 3.76 -30.66 18.75
C LEU A 218 3.98 -30.38 17.27
N LEU A 219 3.27 -29.40 16.70
CA LEU A 219 3.44 -28.99 15.31
C LEU A 219 4.82 -28.37 15.04
N MET A 220 5.40 -27.69 16.03
CA MET A 220 6.75 -27.13 15.94
C MET A 220 7.82 -28.20 15.66
N GLU A 221 7.66 -29.43 16.15
CA GLU A 221 8.63 -30.51 15.87
C GLU A 221 8.74 -30.77 14.37
N PHE A 222 7.61 -30.74 13.66
CA PHE A 222 7.59 -30.88 12.20
C PHE A 222 8.27 -29.68 11.53
N ILE A 223 8.03 -28.46 12.01
CA ILE A 223 8.61 -27.24 11.42
C ILE A 223 10.13 -27.19 11.63
N ILE A 224 10.64 -27.69 12.75
CA ILE A 224 12.08 -27.79 13.01
C ILE A 224 12.75 -28.75 12.00
N ASP A 225 12.12 -29.89 11.68
CA ASP A 225 12.64 -30.84 10.69
C ASP A 225 12.43 -30.34 9.25
N LYS A 226 11.26 -29.75 8.97
CA LYS A 226 10.81 -29.30 7.65
C LYS A 226 10.18 -27.90 7.73
N PRO A 227 11.00 -26.84 7.63
CA PRO A 227 10.53 -25.47 7.79
C PRO A 227 9.80 -24.91 6.56
N GLU A 228 9.80 -25.62 5.44
CA GLU A 228 9.32 -25.09 4.16
C GLU A 228 7.89 -25.52 3.86
N VAL A 229 7.05 -24.57 3.45
CA VAL A 229 5.62 -24.77 3.16
C VAL A 229 5.25 -24.07 1.86
N LEU A 230 4.45 -24.73 1.02
CA LEU A 230 3.81 -24.13 -0.13
C LEU A 230 2.41 -23.63 0.26
N LEU A 231 2.11 -22.39 -0.09
CA LEU A 231 0.82 -21.73 0.06
C LEU A 231 0.19 -21.63 -1.32
N TYR A 232 -0.82 -22.44 -1.61
CA TYR A 232 -1.60 -22.36 -2.84
C TYR A 232 -2.84 -21.50 -2.61
N PHE A 233 -2.95 -20.41 -3.37
CA PHE A 233 -4.07 -19.50 -3.29
C PHE A 233 -5.15 -19.91 -4.29
N SER A 234 -6.34 -20.23 -3.78
CA SER A 234 -7.49 -20.66 -4.58
C SER A 234 -8.75 -19.90 -4.20
N ASP A 235 -9.81 -20.03 -4.99
CA ASP A 235 -11.13 -19.47 -4.66
C ASP A 235 -11.72 -20.07 -3.37
N SER A 236 -11.29 -21.27 -3.00
CA SER A 236 -11.67 -21.96 -1.74
C SER A 236 -10.82 -21.58 -0.52
N GLY A 237 -9.82 -20.69 -0.68
CA GLY A 237 -8.88 -20.30 0.36
C GLY A 237 -7.46 -20.77 0.11
N VAL A 238 -6.70 -20.91 1.20
CA VAL A 238 -5.28 -21.27 1.13
C VAL A 238 -5.09 -22.75 1.44
N LEU A 239 -4.52 -23.48 0.50
CA LEU A 239 -4.11 -24.87 0.71
C LEU A 239 -2.62 -24.91 1.05
N LEU A 240 -2.27 -25.68 2.08
CA LEU A 240 -0.88 -25.94 2.45
C LEU A 240 -0.42 -27.24 1.79
N ASP A 241 0.78 -27.23 1.24
CA ASP A 241 1.42 -28.46 0.75
C ASP A 241 2.92 -28.47 1.06
N SER A 242 3.48 -29.66 1.13
CA SER A 242 4.90 -29.88 1.30
C SER A 242 5.65 -29.55 0.01
N VAL A 243 6.84 -28.98 0.14
CA VAL A 243 7.80 -28.83 -0.97
C VAL A 243 8.15 -30.21 -1.55
N CYS A 244 8.24 -31.23 -0.70
CA CYS A 244 8.54 -32.61 -1.09
C CYS A 244 7.26 -33.46 -1.20
N LYS A 245 7.05 -34.08 -2.36
CA LYS A 245 5.88 -34.93 -2.68
C LYS A 245 5.62 -36.11 -1.72
N GLU A 246 6.62 -36.52 -0.96
CA GLU A 246 6.60 -37.78 -0.20
C GLU A 246 5.97 -37.70 1.20
N LYS A 247 5.81 -36.49 1.77
CA LYS A 247 5.23 -36.33 3.11
C LYS A 247 4.25 -35.16 3.16
N PRO A 248 2.97 -35.38 3.50
CA PRO A 248 2.03 -34.28 3.71
C PRO A 248 2.40 -33.48 4.96
N ILE A 249 1.97 -32.22 4.99
CA ILE A 249 2.11 -31.35 6.15
C ILE A 249 1.04 -31.76 7.19
N PRO A 250 1.39 -31.89 8.48
CA PRO A 250 0.47 -32.34 9.53
C PRO A 250 -0.42 -31.22 10.09
N TYR A 251 -0.30 -30.01 9.56
CA TYR A 251 -1.05 -28.84 9.96
C TYR A 251 -1.74 -28.16 8.77
N ASN A 252 -2.84 -27.49 9.06
CA ASN A 252 -3.62 -26.70 8.11
C ASN A 252 -3.31 -25.20 8.23
N SER A 253 -3.94 -24.38 7.37
CA SER A 253 -3.71 -22.92 7.33
C SER A 253 -4.01 -22.22 8.65
N ARG A 254 -4.98 -22.70 9.43
CA ARG A 254 -5.36 -22.13 10.72
C ARG A 254 -4.27 -22.38 11.75
N GLU A 255 -3.82 -23.62 11.89
CA GLU A 255 -2.75 -23.97 12.83
C GLU A 255 -1.44 -23.24 12.50
N LEU A 256 -1.15 -23.04 11.21
CA LEU A 256 -0.04 -22.19 10.78
C LEU A 256 -0.22 -20.72 11.20
N ALA A 257 -1.44 -20.16 11.08
CA ALA A 257 -1.73 -18.82 11.56
C ALA A 257 -1.56 -18.71 13.09
N ASP A 258 -2.04 -19.71 13.83
CA ASP A 258 -1.94 -19.77 15.29
C ASP A 258 -0.47 -19.87 15.75
N LEU A 259 0.37 -20.62 15.02
CA LEU A 259 1.82 -20.68 15.25
C LEU A 259 2.52 -19.33 15.01
N LEU A 260 2.13 -18.60 13.97
CA LEU A 260 2.67 -17.27 13.67
C LEU A 260 2.21 -16.24 14.72
N MET A 261 0.95 -16.32 15.15
CA MET A 261 0.35 -15.42 16.14
C MET A 261 0.83 -15.62 17.56
N SER A 262 0.99 -16.88 17.96
CA SER A 262 1.58 -17.22 19.26
C SER A 262 3.02 -16.72 19.38
N GLY A 263 3.67 -16.40 18.25
CA GLY A 263 5.06 -16.01 18.23
C GLY A 263 5.94 -17.16 18.68
N LEU A 264 5.57 -18.39 18.29
CA LEU A 264 6.41 -19.59 18.43
C LEU A 264 7.21 -19.86 17.15
N VAL A 265 6.68 -19.41 16.02
CA VAL A 265 7.29 -19.50 14.69
C VAL A 265 7.25 -18.13 14.01
N SER A 266 8.24 -17.84 13.18
CA SER A 266 8.28 -16.64 12.34
C SER A 266 8.55 -16.98 10.88
N VAL A 267 8.23 -16.07 9.96
CA VAL A 267 8.54 -16.26 8.53
C VAL A 267 9.96 -15.77 8.27
N ALA A 268 10.88 -16.69 7.96
CA ALA A 268 12.26 -16.35 7.61
C ALA A 268 12.40 -15.87 6.16
N ASN A 269 11.68 -16.50 5.24
CA ASN A 269 11.77 -16.18 3.82
C ASN A 269 10.44 -16.41 3.10
N ILE A 270 10.21 -15.63 2.04
CA ILE A 270 9.15 -15.85 1.05
C ILE A 270 9.82 -16.00 -0.30
N GLU A 271 9.45 -17.03 -1.05
CA GLU A 271 9.86 -17.23 -2.44
C GLU A 271 8.62 -17.25 -3.34
N THR A 272 8.70 -16.54 -4.47
CA THR A 272 7.65 -16.62 -5.50
C THR A 272 7.89 -17.85 -6.37
N VAL A 273 6.81 -18.48 -6.83
CA VAL A 273 6.87 -19.60 -7.77
C VAL A 273 6.48 -19.12 -9.16
N ASN A 274 7.23 -19.57 -10.17
CA ASN A 274 6.94 -19.34 -11.59
C ASN A 274 7.03 -20.65 -12.38
N GLY A 275 6.10 -20.86 -13.30
CA GLY A 275 6.11 -22.01 -14.22
C GLY A 275 5.62 -23.31 -13.58
N GLN A 276 4.77 -23.20 -12.58
CA GLN A 276 4.12 -24.34 -11.95
C GLN A 276 2.96 -24.86 -12.82
N CYS A 277 2.95 -26.16 -13.09
CA CYS A 277 1.78 -26.82 -13.67
C CYS A 277 0.86 -27.26 -12.52
N PHE A 278 -0.36 -26.73 -12.46
CA PHE A 278 -1.40 -26.97 -11.43
C PHE A 278 -1.88 -28.43 -11.27
N LEU A 279 -1.17 -29.41 -11.82
CA LEU A 279 -1.64 -30.79 -11.97
C LEU A 279 -0.98 -31.79 -11.02
N GLU A 280 0.02 -31.39 -10.22
CA GLU A 280 0.70 -32.31 -9.29
C GLU A 280 0.94 -31.68 -7.89
N PRO A 281 0.81 -32.45 -6.79
CA PRO A 281 1.24 -32.03 -5.45
C PRO A 281 2.73 -31.71 -5.43
N GLY A 282 3.13 -30.76 -4.56
CA GLY A 282 4.51 -30.29 -4.44
C GLY A 282 5.01 -29.43 -5.60
N LEU A 283 6.30 -29.10 -5.58
CA LEU A 283 6.93 -28.30 -6.65
C LEU A 283 7.21 -29.16 -7.89
N SER A 284 6.81 -28.65 -9.06
CA SER A 284 7.18 -29.26 -10.35
C SER A 284 8.67 -29.08 -10.63
N GLU A 285 9.29 -30.00 -11.36
CA GLU A 285 10.70 -29.88 -11.77
C GLU A 285 11.01 -28.63 -12.60
N SER A 286 10.00 -28.08 -13.30
CA SER A 286 10.11 -26.83 -14.06
C SER A 286 9.92 -25.56 -13.23
N ALA A 287 9.53 -25.68 -11.95
CA ALA A 287 9.22 -24.54 -11.11
C ALA A 287 10.48 -23.73 -10.83
N LYS A 288 10.40 -22.42 -11.08
CA LYS A 288 11.47 -21.48 -10.77
C LYS A 288 11.12 -20.78 -9.47
N LEU A 289 11.87 -21.11 -8.42
CA LEU A 289 11.82 -20.42 -7.14
C LEU A 289 12.73 -19.21 -7.17
N ARG A 290 12.24 -18.09 -6.65
CA ARG A 290 13.05 -16.90 -6.40
C ARG A 290 12.73 -16.31 -5.03
N PRO A 291 13.68 -16.32 -4.08
CA PRO A 291 13.54 -15.61 -2.82
C PRO A 291 13.23 -14.14 -3.04
N LEU A 292 12.28 -13.61 -2.28
CA LEU A 292 11.98 -12.18 -2.26
C LEU A 292 13.23 -11.39 -1.87
N ALA A 293 14.02 -11.87 -0.90
CA ALA A 293 15.28 -11.24 -0.49
C ALA A 293 16.34 -11.15 -1.62
N SER A 294 16.25 -12.00 -2.66
CA SER A 294 17.16 -11.99 -3.82
C SER A 294 16.73 -11.04 -4.95
N ARG A 295 15.51 -10.49 -4.85
CA ARG A 295 14.97 -9.52 -5.81
C ARG A 295 15.52 -8.12 -5.58
N SER A 296 15.28 -7.23 -6.53
CA SER A 296 15.65 -5.81 -6.34
C SER A 296 14.95 -5.22 -5.12
N SER A 297 15.57 -4.25 -4.45
CA SER A 297 14.98 -3.59 -3.28
C SER A 297 13.59 -3.00 -3.59
N GLY A 298 13.41 -2.47 -4.79
CA GLY A 298 12.12 -2.00 -5.30
C GLY A 298 11.05 -3.09 -5.34
N GLU A 299 11.35 -4.25 -5.93
CA GLU A 299 10.42 -5.39 -5.96
C GLU A 299 10.03 -5.84 -4.56
N GLN A 300 11.01 -5.90 -3.65
CA GLN A 300 10.77 -6.29 -2.26
C GLN A 300 9.82 -5.31 -1.57
N CYS A 301 10.13 -4.01 -1.64
CA CYS A 301 9.31 -2.95 -1.05
C CYS A 301 7.89 -2.96 -1.61
N LEU A 302 7.73 -3.11 -2.92
CA LEU A 302 6.43 -3.15 -3.57
C LEU A 302 5.62 -4.37 -3.15
N PHE A 303 6.25 -5.54 -3.14
CA PHE A 303 5.58 -6.79 -2.73
C PHE A 303 5.07 -6.69 -1.30
N LEU A 304 5.89 -6.20 -0.38
CA LEU A 304 5.52 -6.04 1.02
C LEU A 304 4.44 -4.98 1.22
N LEU A 305 4.50 -3.88 0.49
CA LEU A 305 3.49 -2.81 0.51
C LEU A 305 2.12 -3.38 0.12
N PHE A 306 2.03 -4.04 -1.04
CA PHE A 306 0.78 -4.63 -1.51
C PHE A 306 0.30 -5.75 -0.61
N LEU A 307 1.19 -6.65 -0.19
CA LEU A 307 0.84 -7.74 0.71
C LEU A 307 0.23 -7.21 2.02
N GLY A 308 0.83 -6.18 2.61
CA GLY A 308 0.30 -5.54 3.83
C GLY A 308 -1.03 -4.82 3.61
N ILE A 309 -1.22 -4.15 2.46
CA ILE A 309 -2.48 -3.46 2.16
C ILE A 309 -3.58 -4.51 1.98
N ILE A 310 -3.34 -5.53 1.16
CA ILE A 310 -4.28 -6.61 0.88
C ILE A 310 -4.67 -7.37 2.16
N SER A 311 -3.73 -7.60 3.08
CA SER A 311 -4.04 -8.30 4.33
C SER A 311 -4.93 -7.47 5.26
N SER A 312 -4.85 -6.14 5.19
CA SER A 312 -5.47 -5.21 6.14
C SER A 312 -6.74 -4.54 5.64
N ILE A 313 -6.97 -4.50 4.33
CA ILE A 313 -8.06 -3.74 3.70
C ILE A 313 -9.44 -4.37 3.92
N ASP A 314 -10.43 -3.48 4.08
CA ASP A 314 -11.86 -3.77 4.14
C ASP A 314 -12.63 -2.77 3.24
N ASP A 315 -13.95 -2.94 3.07
CA ASP A 315 -14.76 -1.93 2.36
C ASP A 315 -14.68 -0.56 3.07
N ASN A 316 -14.81 0.54 2.32
CA ASN A 316 -14.75 1.90 2.88
C ASN A 316 -13.47 2.20 3.66
N SER A 317 -12.35 1.58 3.26
CA SER A 317 -11.02 1.89 3.79
C SER A 317 -10.51 3.24 3.29
N LEU A 318 -9.78 3.95 4.14
CA LEU A 318 -8.91 5.05 3.76
C LEU A 318 -7.47 4.56 3.77
N ILE A 319 -6.81 4.59 2.61
CA ILE A 319 -5.43 4.13 2.45
C ILE A 319 -4.56 5.33 2.13
N LEU A 320 -3.59 5.61 2.98
CA LEU A 320 -2.60 6.68 2.84
C LEU A 320 -1.25 6.05 2.47
N ILE A 321 -0.72 6.41 1.31
CA ILE A 321 0.53 5.84 0.78
C ILE A 321 1.54 6.98 0.59
N ASP A 322 2.69 6.91 1.25
CA ASP A 322 3.75 7.92 1.16
C ASP A 322 4.98 7.39 0.43
N GLU A 323 5.41 8.13 -0.59
CA GLU A 323 6.61 7.89 -1.42
C GLU A 323 6.71 6.45 -1.98
N PRO A 324 5.64 5.91 -2.61
CA PRO A 324 5.68 4.55 -3.14
C PRO A 324 6.73 4.36 -4.24
N GLU A 325 7.20 5.43 -4.89
CA GLU A 325 8.22 5.38 -5.95
C GLU A 325 9.63 4.99 -5.47
N ILE A 326 9.90 5.02 -4.16
CA ILE A 326 11.24 4.76 -3.64
C ILE A 326 11.71 3.37 -4.06
N SER A 327 12.85 3.33 -4.75
CA SER A 327 13.45 2.11 -5.31
C SER A 327 12.64 1.40 -6.40
N LEU A 328 11.48 1.91 -6.84
CA LEU A 328 10.66 1.26 -7.87
C LEU A 328 11.23 1.42 -9.27
N HIS A 329 11.18 0.34 -10.04
CA HIS A 329 11.46 0.40 -11.47
C HIS A 329 10.43 1.31 -12.17
N PRO A 330 10.85 2.16 -13.14
CA PRO A 330 9.96 3.09 -13.85
C PRO A 330 8.67 2.46 -14.38
N SER A 331 8.75 1.25 -14.94
CA SER A 331 7.57 0.55 -15.47
C SER A 331 6.50 0.22 -14.42
N TRP A 332 6.90 0.00 -13.16
CA TRP A 332 5.94 -0.23 -12.08
C TRP A 332 5.41 1.07 -11.49
N GLN A 333 6.19 2.15 -11.52
CA GLN A 333 5.69 3.46 -11.15
C GLN A 333 4.51 3.86 -12.05
N GLN A 334 4.64 3.66 -13.37
CA GLN A 334 3.57 3.94 -14.34
C GLN A 334 2.30 3.13 -14.07
N ARG A 335 2.46 1.86 -13.71
CA ARG A 335 1.33 0.94 -13.45
C ARG A 335 0.84 0.95 -11.99
N PHE A 336 1.43 1.74 -11.11
CA PHE A 336 1.20 1.63 -9.65
C PHE A 336 -0.28 1.78 -9.27
N VAL A 337 -0.92 2.84 -9.78
CA VAL A 337 -2.34 3.14 -9.51
C VAL A 337 -3.24 2.09 -10.15
N GLU A 338 -2.90 1.60 -11.34
CA GLU A 338 -3.66 0.55 -12.02
C GLU A 338 -3.60 -0.78 -11.26
N ILE A 339 -2.40 -1.20 -10.82
CA ILE A 339 -2.21 -2.43 -10.06
C ILE A 339 -2.97 -2.36 -8.73
N LEU A 340 -2.99 -1.21 -8.04
CA LEU A 340 -3.83 -1.00 -6.85
C LEU A 340 -5.31 -1.18 -7.18
N ASN A 341 -5.80 -0.50 -8.23
CA ASN A 341 -7.19 -0.56 -8.63
C ASN A 341 -7.64 -1.97 -9.04
N GLU A 342 -6.82 -2.68 -9.82
CA GLU A 342 -7.08 -4.05 -10.26
C GLU A 342 -7.04 -5.03 -9.10
N SER A 343 -5.96 -5.01 -8.30
CA SER A 343 -5.76 -5.95 -7.19
C SER A 343 -6.81 -5.77 -6.10
N LEU A 344 -7.27 -4.54 -5.87
CA LEU A 344 -8.21 -4.22 -4.78
C LEU A 344 -9.66 -3.98 -5.27
N SER A 345 -9.97 -4.43 -6.49
CA SER A 345 -11.30 -4.29 -7.10
C SER A 345 -12.42 -5.06 -6.38
N GLU A 346 -12.10 -5.99 -5.50
CA GLU A 346 -13.07 -6.71 -4.65
C GLU A 346 -13.62 -5.86 -3.50
N TYR A 347 -12.98 -4.71 -3.23
CA TYR A 347 -13.38 -3.78 -2.18
C TYR A 347 -14.04 -2.56 -2.79
N SER A 348 -15.05 -2.08 -2.08
CA SER A 348 -15.92 -0.99 -2.52
C SER A 348 -15.80 0.22 -1.60
N GLY A 349 -15.92 1.39 -2.21
CA GLY A 349 -15.96 2.66 -1.49
C GLY A 349 -14.64 3.04 -0.80
N CYS A 350 -13.51 2.41 -1.15
CA CYS A 350 -12.21 2.78 -0.61
C CYS A 350 -11.70 4.08 -1.24
N HIS A 351 -10.88 4.81 -0.49
CA HIS A 351 -10.21 6.03 -0.95
C HIS A 351 -8.71 5.91 -0.73
N PHE A 352 -7.94 6.01 -1.82
CA PHE A 352 -6.49 5.93 -1.81
C PHE A 352 -5.92 7.34 -1.97
N ILE A 353 -5.12 7.79 -0.99
CA ILE A 353 -4.41 9.07 -1.07
C ILE A 353 -2.92 8.78 -1.14
N ILE A 354 -2.30 9.12 -2.27
CA ILE A 354 -0.95 8.72 -2.61
C ILE A 354 -0.09 9.97 -2.74
N ALA A 355 0.82 10.20 -1.80
CA ALA A 355 1.81 11.25 -1.91
C ALA A 355 3.02 10.76 -2.70
N THR A 356 3.40 11.49 -3.75
CA THR A 356 4.52 11.10 -4.61
C THR A 356 5.28 12.31 -5.15
N HIS A 357 6.57 12.09 -5.38
CA HIS A 357 7.47 12.99 -6.12
C HIS A 357 7.69 12.51 -7.55
N SER A 358 7.10 11.38 -7.96
CA SER A 358 7.35 10.79 -9.27
C SER A 358 6.32 11.21 -10.33
N PRO A 359 6.74 11.86 -11.42
CA PRO A 359 5.85 12.14 -12.55
C PRO A 359 5.40 10.87 -13.28
N LEU A 360 6.10 9.74 -13.09
CA LEU A 360 5.76 8.48 -13.73
C LEU A 360 4.49 7.88 -13.14
N ILE A 361 4.23 8.04 -11.84
CA ILE A 361 2.98 7.58 -11.20
C ILE A 361 1.76 8.28 -11.80
N VAL A 362 1.93 9.52 -12.24
CA VAL A 362 0.86 10.32 -12.86
C VAL A 362 0.71 10.05 -14.35
N SER A 363 1.75 9.52 -15.02
CA SER A 363 1.84 9.41 -16.50
C SER A 363 0.74 8.58 -17.16
N ASP A 364 0.33 7.49 -16.52
CA ASP A 364 -0.55 6.48 -17.14
C ASP A 364 -1.76 6.14 -16.26
N ILE A 365 -2.33 7.15 -15.58
CA ILE A 365 -3.53 6.92 -14.76
C ILE A 365 -4.76 6.77 -15.67
N ALA A 366 -5.19 5.53 -15.90
CA ALA A 366 -6.42 5.21 -16.61
C ALA A 366 -7.68 5.18 -15.71
N VAL A 367 -7.53 5.31 -14.39
CA VAL A 367 -8.62 5.20 -13.43
C VAL A 367 -9.53 6.44 -13.47
N LYS A 368 -10.85 6.22 -13.63
CA LYS A 368 -11.85 7.31 -13.78
C LYS A 368 -11.98 8.19 -12.54
N ASN A 369 -12.05 7.57 -11.36
CA ASN A 369 -12.24 8.28 -10.09
C ASN A 369 -10.90 8.67 -9.47
N CYS A 370 -10.07 9.37 -10.25
CA CYS A 370 -8.76 9.82 -9.80
C CYS A 370 -8.62 11.34 -9.95
N GLU A 371 -8.15 11.98 -8.88
CA GLU A 371 -7.83 13.40 -8.82
C GLU A 371 -6.36 13.61 -8.48
N ILE A 372 -5.81 14.74 -8.89
CA ILE A 372 -4.44 15.18 -8.61
C ILE A 372 -4.54 16.48 -7.81
N LEU A 373 -4.02 16.45 -6.59
CA LEU A 373 -3.85 17.61 -5.74
C LEU A 373 -2.41 18.12 -5.90
N ASP A 374 -2.27 19.30 -6.48
CA ASP A 374 -1.03 20.06 -6.45
C ASP A 374 -0.98 20.89 -5.16
N MET A 375 -0.08 20.52 -4.24
CA MET A 375 0.10 21.23 -2.98
C MET A 375 0.86 22.55 -3.10
N THR A 376 1.62 22.76 -4.17
CA THR A 376 2.28 24.05 -4.42
C THR A 376 1.23 25.08 -4.80
N GLU A 377 0.37 24.75 -5.77
CA GLU A 377 -0.67 25.67 -6.27
C GLU A 377 -1.99 25.59 -5.49
N GLN A 378 -2.15 24.61 -4.61
CA GLN A 378 -3.40 24.31 -3.89
C GLN A 378 -4.59 24.07 -4.84
N VAL A 379 -4.31 23.42 -5.98
CA VAL A 379 -5.30 23.13 -7.02
C VAL A 379 -5.57 21.64 -7.10
N LEU A 380 -6.86 21.30 -7.20
CA LEU A 380 -7.33 19.94 -7.41
C LEU A 380 -7.87 19.79 -8.83
N THR A 381 -7.30 18.85 -9.60
CA THR A 381 -7.67 18.56 -10.99
C THR A 381 -8.00 17.09 -11.18
N SER A 382 -8.76 16.75 -12.24
CA SER A 382 -9.00 15.34 -12.58
C SER A 382 -7.76 14.77 -13.29
N ALA A 383 -7.33 13.58 -12.88
CA ALA A 383 -6.18 12.89 -13.47
C ALA A 383 -6.37 12.62 -14.98
N SER A 384 -7.62 12.44 -15.43
CA SER A 384 -7.95 12.25 -16.84
C SER A 384 -7.42 13.37 -17.76
N LYS A 385 -7.27 14.61 -17.27
CA LYS A 385 -6.71 15.73 -18.02
C LYS A 385 -5.21 15.60 -18.31
N HIS A 386 -4.52 14.81 -17.48
CA HIS A 386 -3.08 14.61 -17.49
C HIS A 386 -2.69 13.18 -17.92
N SER A 387 -3.65 12.27 -18.08
CA SER A 387 -3.41 10.91 -18.58
C SER A 387 -2.80 10.89 -20.00
N LEU A 388 -1.98 9.86 -20.28
CA LEU A 388 -1.34 9.62 -21.59
C LEU A 388 -0.47 10.78 -22.07
N ARG A 389 0.27 11.41 -21.14
CA ARG A 389 1.22 12.50 -21.42
C ARG A 389 2.65 12.06 -21.13
N SER A 390 3.61 12.75 -21.74
CA SER A 390 5.02 12.49 -21.50
C SER A 390 5.46 12.90 -20.09
N SER A 391 6.53 12.29 -19.59
CA SER A 391 7.19 12.73 -18.36
C SER A 391 7.57 14.21 -18.41
N ASP A 392 8.04 14.70 -19.55
CA ASP A 392 8.41 16.11 -19.76
C ASP A 392 7.22 17.07 -19.59
N TYR A 393 6.04 16.65 -20.05
CA TYR A 393 4.82 17.42 -19.84
C TYR A 393 4.48 17.49 -18.35
N HIS A 394 4.56 16.38 -17.61
CA HIS A 394 4.31 16.37 -16.17
C HIS A 394 5.33 17.17 -15.38
N LEU A 395 6.61 17.04 -15.72
CA LEU A 395 7.68 17.82 -15.11
C LEU A 395 7.45 19.33 -15.28
N ALA A 396 7.04 19.78 -16.47
CA ALA A 396 6.76 21.19 -16.70
C ALA A 396 5.43 21.69 -16.10
N THR A 397 4.37 20.89 -16.12
CA THR A 397 3.00 21.39 -15.83
C THR A 397 2.46 21.04 -14.45
N LEU A 398 2.91 19.92 -13.88
CA LEU A 398 2.40 19.40 -12.61
C LEU A 398 3.44 19.45 -11.50
N PHE A 399 4.72 19.23 -11.84
CA PHE A 399 5.81 19.18 -10.87
C PHE A 399 6.66 20.46 -10.87
N HIS A 400 6.32 21.45 -11.71
CA HIS A 400 6.98 22.77 -11.79
C HIS A 400 8.50 22.69 -11.80
N ASN A 401 9.04 21.68 -12.49
CA ASN A 401 10.47 21.37 -12.53
C ASN A 401 10.84 20.78 -13.90
N PRO A 402 10.79 21.59 -14.98
CA PRO A 402 11.16 21.15 -16.30
C PRO A 402 12.64 20.73 -16.34
N GLY A 403 12.91 19.53 -16.84
CA GLY A 403 14.28 19.09 -17.09
C GLY A 403 14.97 19.86 -18.22
N HIS A 404 16.30 19.75 -18.29
CA HIS A 404 17.08 20.39 -19.36
C HIS A 404 16.61 19.97 -20.75
N SER A 405 16.45 20.91 -21.68
CA SER A 405 15.93 20.66 -23.03
C SER A 405 14.56 19.97 -23.02
N ASN A 406 13.66 20.34 -22.09
CA ASN A 406 12.34 19.74 -21.97
C ASN A 406 11.61 19.69 -23.33
N GLU A 407 11.36 18.48 -23.85
CA GLU A 407 10.85 18.32 -25.22
C GLU A 407 9.43 18.86 -25.37
N TYR A 408 8.64 18.84 -24.30
CA TYR A 408 7.29 19.41 -24.32
C TYR A 408 7.33 20.93 -24.50
N LEU A 409 8.21 21.63 -23.78
CA LEU A 409 8.39 23.08 -23.94
C LEU A 409 8.92 23.42 -25.34
N ILE A 410 9.93 22.70 -25.83
CA ILE A 410 10.49 22.87 -27.18
C ILE A 410 9.41 22.70 -28.26
N LYS A 411 8.67 21.58 -28.21
CA LYS A 411 7.59 21.30 -29.19
C LYS A 411 6.49 22.35 -29.12
N THR A 412 6.16 22.84 -27.93
CA THR A 412 5.16 23.90 -27.74
C THR A 412 5.62 25.22 -28.34
N ALA A 413 6.86 25.65 -28.06
CA ALA A 413 7.43 26.87 -28.62
C ALA A 413 7.50 26.81 -30.16
N ILE A 414 8.00 25.70 -30.72
CA ILE A 414 8.08 25.50 -32.18
C ILE A 414 6.69 25.50 -32.82
N TYR A 415 5.70 24.89 -32.17
CA TYR A 415 4.31 24.89 -32.65
C TYR A 415 3.75 26.31 -32.74
N VAL A 416 3.85 27.09 -31.66
CA VAL A 416 3.33 28.48 -31.63
C VAL A 416 4.07 29.33 -32.66
N PHE A 417 5.40 29.22 -32.71
CA PHE A 417 6.23 29.94 -33.69
C PHE A 417 5.80 29.64 -35.12
N SER A 418 5.61 28.36 -35.46
CA SER A 418 5.25 27.92 -36.82
C SER A 418 3.87 28.42 -37.22
N LYS A 419 2.89 28.31 -36.31
CA LYS A 419 1.52 28.75 -36.54
C LYS A 419 1.46 30.27 -36.74
N VAL A 420 2.00 31.05 -35.81
CA VAL A 420 2.03 32.52 -35.88
C VAL A 420 2.80 33.01 -37.11
N LYS A 421 3.91 32.36 -37.47
CA LYS A 421 4.67 32.70 -38.67
C LYS A 421 3.81 32.57 -39.94
N SER A 422 2.92 31.59 -39.99
CA SER A 422 2.01 31.36 -41.12
C SER A 422 0.77 32.27 -41.11
N GLU A 423 0.12 32.43 -39.96
CA GLU A 423 -1.15 33.16 -39.83
C GLU A 423 -0.98 34.66 -39.57
N LYS A 424 0.22 35.09 -39.15
CA LYS A 424 0.56 36.49 -38.81
C LYS A 424 -0.28 37.10 -37.69
N LYS A 425 -0.78 36.26 -36.78
CA LYS A 425 -1.54 36.66 -35.59
C LYS A 425 -1.39 35.61 -34.49
N PHE A 426 -1.62 36.00 -33.25
CA PHE A 426 -1.83 35.08 -32.12
C PHE A 426 -3.33 34.89 -31.89
N ASP A 427 -3.73 33.67 -31.54
CA ASP A 427 -5.04 33.44 -30.91
C ASP A 427 -4.91 33.24 -29.40
N ASN A 428 -6.04 33.13 -28.70
CA ASN A 428 -6.03 33.00 -27.24
C ASN A 428 -5.26 31.76 -26.74
N GLN A 429 -5.28 30.66 -27.48
CA GLN A 429 -4.54 29.45 -27.10
C GLN A 429 -3.02 29.63 -27.25
N ASP A 430 -2.61 30.37 -28.27
CA ASP A 430 -1.21 30.72 -28.48
C ASP A 430 -0.70 31.67 -27.39
N LEU A 431 -1.53 32.62 -26.95
CA LEU A 431 -1.22 33.51 -25.82
C LEU A 431 -1.10 32.76 -24.49
N GLU A 432 -2.00 31.79 -24.23
CA GLU A 432 -1.92 30.93 -23.05
C GLU A 432 -0.62 30.10 -23.04
N LYS A 433 -0.23 29.53 -24.20
CA LYS A 433 1.03 28.78 -24.34
C LYS A 433 2.26 29.67 -24.19
N LEU A 434 2.25 30.86 -24.77
CA LEU A 434 3.34 31.83 -24.64
C LEU A 434 3.51 32.24 -23.18
N LYS A 435 2.41 32.51 -22.48
CA LYS A 435 2.44 32.79 -21.04
C LYS A 435 3.02 31.61 -20.25
N MET A 436 2.52 30.40 -20.48
CA MET A 436 3.04 29.18 -19.84
C MET A 436 4.54 29.00 -20.10
N LEU A 437 5.03 29.23 -21.33
CA LEU A 437 6.45 29.15 -21.66
C LEU A 437 7.28 30.18 -20.88
N ASN A 438 6.82 31.43 -20.81
CA ASN A 438 7.48 32.50 -20.07
C ASN A 438 7.53 32.23 -18.56
N ASP A 439 6.46 31.70 -17.99
CA ASP A 439 6.37 31.37 -16.56
C ASP A 439 7.40 30.28 -16.16
N GLN A 440 7.86 29.45 -17.11
CA GLN A 440 8.83 28.38 -16.87
C GLN A 440 10.30 28.84 -16.99
N LEU A 441 10.57 30.00 -17.60
CA LEU A 441 11.94 30.45 -17.87
C LEU A 441 12.78 30.58 -16.60
N SER A 442 12.18 31.02 -15.49
CA SER A 442 12.89 31.18 -14.22
C SER A 442 13.33 29.86 -13.58
N MET A 443 12.82 28.71 -14.05
CA MET A 443 13.12 27.39 -13.52
C MET A 443 14.20 26.67 -14.34
N LEU A 444 14.53 27.18 -15.52
CA LEU A 444 15.49 26.58 -16.43
C LEU A 444 16.92 27.03 -16.12
N HIS A 445 17.89 26.20 -16.50
CA HIS A 445 19.30 26.56 -16.43
C HIS A 445 19.65 27.62 -17.48
N GLU A 446 20.60 28.52 -17.20
CA GLU A 446 20.95 29.65 -18.09
C GLU A 446 21.32 29.22 -19.52
N ASP A 447 21.91 28.04 -19.67
CA ASP A 447 22.31 27.46 -20.96
C ASP A 447 21.22 26.63 -21.66
N ASP A 448 19.99 26.59 -21.13
CA ASP A 448 18.92 25.75 -21.69
C ASP A 448 18.41 26.28 -23.04
N PRO A 449 18.36 25.45 -24.11
CA PRO A 449 17.93 25.90 -25.44
C PRO A 449 16.46 26.35 -25.50
N VAL A 450 15.62 26.00 -24.52
CA VAL A 450 14.25 26.50 -24.44
C VAL A 450 14.23 28.02 -24.24
N ILE A 451 15.22 28.60 -23.54
CA ILE A 451 15.29 30.03 -23.27
C ILE A 451 15.35 30.82 -24.58
N GLU A 452 16.34 30.51 -25.44
CA GLU A 452 16.50 31.18 -26.75
C GLU A 452 15.25 31.03 -27.62
N LEU A 453 14.62 29.84 -27.61
CA LEU A 453 13.39 29.59 -28.36
C LEU A 453 12.23 30.48 -27.89
N VAL A 454 12.06 30.66 -26.58
CA VAL A 454 10.98 31.48 -26.01
C VAL A 454 11.27 32.96 -26.19
N GLU A 455 12.53 33.39 -26.08
CA GLU A 455 12.94 34.77 -26.41
C GLU A 455 12.63 35.14 -27.85
N MET A 456 12.98 34.27 -28.82
CA MET A 456 12.59 34.46 -30.22
C MET A 456 11.07 34.51 -30.39
N LEU A 457 10.31 33.71 -29.64
CA LEU A 457 8.85 33.73 -29.67
C LEU A 457 8.28 35.05 -29.13
N ASN A 458 8.89 35.61 -28.07
CA ASN A 458 8.54 36.92 -27.53
C ASN A 458 8.82 38.06 -28.53
N GLU A 459 9.93 37.99 -29.27
CA GLU A 459 10.19 38.96 -30.35
C GLU A 459 9.12 38.90 -31.46
N VAL A 460 8.68 37.68 -31.80
CA VAL A 460 7.59 37.47 -32.78
C VAL A 460 6.26 38.01 -32.24
N TYR A 461 6.01 37.84 -30.93
CA TYR A 461 4.83 38.40 -30.26
C TYR A 461 4.80 39.93 -30.33
N CYS A 462 5.93 40.62 -30.11
CA CYS A 462 6.00 42.08 -30.29
C CYS A 462 5.60 42.56 -31.70
N LYS A 463 5.64 41.68 -32.71
CA LYS A 463 5.32 42.01 -34.11
C LYS A 463 3.89 41.66 -34.53
N TYR A 464 3.32 40.58 -34.00
CA TYR A 464 2.03 40.03 -34.45
C TYR A 464 1.01 39.81 -33.33
N GLY A 465 1.36 40.13 -32.09
CA GLY A 465 0.56 39.98 -30.88
C GLY A 465 -0.46 41.09 -30.65
#